data_AF-A0A933TS29-F1
#
_entry.id   AF-A0A933TS29-F1
#
_cell.length_a   1.000
_cell.length_b   1.000
_cell.length_c   1.000
_cell.angle_alpha   90.00
_cell.angle_beta   90.00
_cell.angle_gamma   90.00
#
_symmetry.space_group_name_H-M   'P 1'
#
loop_
_entity.id
_entity.type
_entity.pdbx_description
1 polymer ?
#
loop_
_entity_poly.entity_id
_entity_poly.type
_entity_poly.pdbx_seq_one_letter_code
_entity_poly.pdbx_strand_id
1 'polypeptide(L)' 'MIIDSVNEEISLLAGELFRDYYASNGIGIIDCFIAATAMERRKKLATHNSKHFKFIKDLELIIPY' A
#
# COMPACT_ATOMS: atom_id res chain seq x y z
N MET A 1 1.33 -2.74 15.00
CA MET A 1 2.55 -2.46 14.22
C MET A 1 3.11 -3.81 13.79
N ILE A 2 3.31 -4.02 12.48
CA ILE A 2 3.95 -5.23 11.96
C ILE A 2 5.35 -4.85 11.49
N ILE A 3 6.34 -5.70 11.74
CA ILE A 3 7.68 -5.61 11.17
C ILE A 3 7.81 -6.82 10.26
N ASP A 4 8.00 -6.57 8.98
CA ASP A 4 8.04 -7.60 7.96
C ASP A 4 9.23 -7.38 7.03
N SER A 5 9.74 -8.47 6.47
CA SER A 5 10.81 -8.40 5.47
C SER A 5 10.19 -8.21 4.10
N VAL A 6 10.74 -7.32 3.29
CA VAL A 6 10.34 -7.18 1.89
C VAL A 6 10.80 -8.43 1.14
N ASN A 7 9.84 -9.16 0.55
CA ASN A 7 10.10 -10.31 -0.32
C ASN A 7 9.84 -9.95 -1.79
N GLU A 8 9.98 -10.93 -2.68
CA GLU A 8 9.76 -10.75 -4.12
C GLU A 8 8.31 -10.34 -4.43
N GLU A 9 7.32 -11.00 -3.81
CA GLU A 9 5.89 -10.72 -4.01
C GLU A 9 5.53 -9.27 -3.64
N ILE A 10 5.98 -8.80 -2.47
CA ILE A 10 5.79 -7.42 -2.02
C ILE A 10 6.48 -6.45 -2.98
N SER A 11 7.68 -6.77 -3.46
CA SER A 11 8.44 -5.91 -4.37
C SER A 11 7.76 -5.78 -5.74
N LEU A 12 7.28 -6.89 -6.30
CA LEU A 12 6.54 -6.91 -7.55
C LEU A 12 5.25 -6.10 -7.40
N LEU A 13 4.44 -6.39 -6.38
CA LEU A 13 3.18 -5.71 -6.13
C LEU A 13 3.38 -4.20 -5.89
N ALA A 14 4.40 -3.80 -5.12
CA ALA A 14 4.72 -2.39 -4.93
C ALA A 14 5.11 -1.70 -6.25
N GLY A 15 5.85 -2.39 -7.11
CA GLY A 15 6.20 -1.90 -8.45
C GLY A 15 4.97 -1.74 -9.35
N GLU A 16 4.03 -2.67 -9.30
CA GLU A 16 2.76 -2.57 -10.04
C GLU A 16 1.92 -1.38 -9.56
N LEU A 17 1.75 -1.23 -8.24
CA LEU A 17 1.06 -0.09 -7.65
C LEU A 17 1.71 1.23 -8.03
N PHE A 18 3.05 1.29 -8.01
CA PHE A 18 3.77 2.50 -8.40
C PHE A 18 3.57 2.81 -9.88
N ARG A 19 3.71 1.83 -10.77
CA ARG A 19 3.47 2.00 -12.21
C ARG A 19 2.06 2.50 -12.50
N ASP A 20 1.06 1.95 -11.81
CA ASP A 20 -0.34 2.19 -12.12
C ASP A 20 -0.86 3.51 -11.51
N TYR A 21 -0.31 3.94 -10.37
CA TYR A 21 -0.84 5.09 -9.61
C TYR A 21 0.11 6.29 -9.45
N TYR A 22 1.40 6.16 -9.80
CA TYR A 22 2.34 7.28 -9.69
C TYR A 22 1.91 8.45 -10.58
N ALA A 23 1.59 8.18 -11.84
CA ALA A 23 1.24 9.23 -12.80
C ALA A 23 -0.13 9.86 -12.55
N SER A 24 -1.12 9.08 -12.08
CA SER A 24 -2.50 9.54 -11.88
C SER A 24 -2.76 10.12 -10.49
N ASN A 25 -2.11 9.58 -9.46
CA ASN A 25 -2.42 9.87 -8.06
C ASN A 25 -1.20 10.38 -7.27
N GLY A 26 0.00 10.39 -7.86
CA GLY A 26 1.21 10.89 -7.21
C GLY A 26 1.66 10.05 -6.01
N ILE A 27 1.34 8.76 -6.00
CA ILE A 27 1.73 7.87 -4.88
C ILE A 27 3.25 7.76 -4.78
N GLY A 28 3.78 7.79 -3.55
CA GLY A 28 5.20 7.54 -3.30
C GLY A 28 5.54 6.05 -3.34
N ILE A 29 6.74 5.70 -3.80
CA ILE A 29 7.19 4.30 -3.83
C ILE A 29 7.12 3.61 -2.46
N ILE A 30 7.39 4.34 -1.38
CA ILE A 30 7.30 3.81 0.00
C ILE A 30 5.84 3.52 0.39
N ASP A 31 4.90 4.37 -0.01
CA ASP A 31 3.46 4.12 0.20
C ASP A 31 3.03 2.87 -0.56
N CYS A 32 3.56 2.63 -1.76
CA CYS A 32 3.32 1.39 -2.49
C CYS A 32 3.83 0.16 -1.74
N PHE A 33 5.02 0.21 -1.12
CA PHE A 33 5.53 -0.89 -0.29
C PHE A 33 4.66 -1.16 0.93
N ILE A 34 4.17 -0.11 1.59
CA ILE A 34 3.27 -0.23 2.74
C ILE A 34 1.94 -0.87 2.32
N ALA A 35 1.35 -0.41 1.21
CA ALA A 35 0.12 -0.95 0.64
C ALA A 35 0.30 -2.42 0.21
N ALA A 36 1.37 -2.71 -0.53
CA ALA A 36 1.68 -4.07 -0.99
C ALA A 36 1.87 -5.04 0.18
N THR A 37 2.57 -4.62 1.24
CA THR A 37 2.74 -5.45 2.44
C THR A 37 1.40 -5.74 3.13
N ALA A 38 0.53 -4.73 3.24
CA ALA A 38 -0.80 -4.91 3.83
C ALA A 38 -1.67 -5.87 2.99
N MET A 39 -1.66 -5.71 1.66
CA MET A 39 -2.39 -6.56 0.72
C MET A 39 -1.90 -8.00 0.77
N GLU A 40 -0.58 -8.21 0.70
CA GLU A 40 0.02 -9.55 0.69
C GLU A 40 -0.24 -10.31 1.99
N ARG A 41 -0.21 -9.61 3.12
CA ARG A 41 -0.54 -10.20 4.43
C ARG A 41 -2.04 -10.28 4.72
N ARG A 42 -2.89 -9.85 3.78
CA ARG A 42 -4.36 -9.74 3.94
C ARG A 42 -4.73 -9.02 5.23
N LYS A 43 -4.03 -7.92 5.51
CA LYS A 43 -4.23 -7.05 6.67
C LYS A 43 -4.81 -5.72 6.22
N LYS A 44 -5.55 -5.09 7.13
CA LYS A 44 -6.03 -3.73 6.92
C LYS A 44 -4.92 -2.73 7.23
N LEU A 45 -4.74 -1.75 6.36
CA LEU A 45 -3.79 -0.67 6.55
C LEU A 45 -4.39 0.42 7.45
N ALA A 46 -3.83 0.57 8.64
CA ALA A 46 -4.19 1.67 9.53
C ALA A 46 -3.47 2.96 9.08
N THR A 47 -4.22 4.00 8.70
CA THR A 47 -3.63 5.27 8.25
C THR A 47 -4.51 6.47 8.58
N HIS A 48 -3.89 7.56 9.01
CA HIS A 48 -4.55 8.88 9.09
C HIS A 48 -4.58 9.57 7.71
N ASN A 49 -3.75 9.13 6.76
CA ASN A 49 -3.65 9.72 5.43
C ASN A 49 -4.40 8.90 4.37
N SER A 50 -5.68 8.63 4.63
CA SER A 50 -6.52 7.78 3.79
C SER A 50 -6.61 8.25 2.32
N LYS A 51 -6.39 9.55 2.04
CA LYS A 51 -6.38 10.09 0.67
C LYS A 51 -5.30 9.46 -0.23
N HIS A 52 -4.18 9.03 0.34
CA HIS A 52 -3.05 8.44 -0.38
C HIS A 52 -3.26 6.96 -0.73
N PHE A 53 -4.23 6.29 -0.09
CA PHE A 53 -4.42 4.85 -0.22
C PHE A 53 -5.81 4.47 -0.74
N LYS A 54 -6.80 5.37 -0.64
CA LYS A 54 -8.22 5.09 -0.99
C LYS A 54 -8.47 4.70 -2.45
N PHE A 55 -7.53 4.97 -3.36
CA PHE A 55 -7.67 4.67 -4.79
C PHE A 55 -7.09 3.30 -5.17
N ILE A 56 -6.35 2.66 -4.25
CA ILE A 56 -5.79 1.33 -4.45
C ILE A 56 -6.93 0.33 -4.31
N LYS A 57 -7.21 -0.42 -5.37
CA LYS A 57 -8.21 -1.48 -5.33
C LYS A 57 -7.74 -2.61 -4.40
N ASP A 58 -8.69 -3.23 -3.72
CA ASP A 58 -8.48 -4.36 -2.80
C ASP A 58 -7.63 -4.08 -1.55
N LEU A 59 -7.30 -2.81 -1.28
CA LEU A 59 -6.66 -2.38 -0.04
C LEU A 59 -7.71 -1.97 1.01
N GLU A 60 -7.83 -2.75 2.08
CA GLU A 60 -8.69 -2.40 3.20
C GLU A 60 -8.03 -1.35 4.11
N LEU A 61 -8.71 -0.23 4.35
CA LEU A 61 -8.22 0.85 5.22
C LEU A 61 -8.93 0.86 6.57
N ILE A 62 -8.18 1.13 7.64
CA ILE A 62 -8.71 1.52 8.95
C ILE A 62 -8.23 2.95 9.23
N ILE A 63 -9.16 3.83 9.62
CA ILE A 63 -8.81 5.17 10.11
C ILE A 63 -8.85 5.10 11.64
N PRO A 64 -7.70 5.06 12.33
CA PRO A 64 -7.68 5.14 13.79
C PRO A 64 -8.19 6.52 14.24
N TYR A 65 -9.07 6.52 15.25
CA TYR A 65 -9.65 7.71 15.89
C TYR A 65 -8.62 8.48 16.72
#